data_AF-A0A7W0M3U9-F1
#
_entry.id   AF-A0A7W0M3U9-F1
#
_cell.length_a   1.000
_cell.length_b   1.000
_cell.length_c   1.000
_cell.angle_alpha   90.00
_cell.angle_beta   90.00
_cell.angle_gamma   90.00
#
_symmetry.space_group_name_H-M   'P 1'
#
loop_
_entity.id
_entity.type
_entity.pdbx_description
1 polymer ?
#
loop_
_entity_poly.entity_id
_entity_poly.type
_entity_poly.pdbx_seq_one_letter_code
_entity_poly.pdbx_strand_id
1 'polypeptide(L)' 'MSQAGRANEPLRFVITPDGELFGRESEEGRELVRRIHACFFACEGITTDELERGIVADMRRVIEEVQPFLHDRVKTSDAA' A
#
# COMPACT_ATOMS: atom_id res chain seq x y z
N MET A 1 -15.08 -18.51 -17.86
CA MET A 1 -13.60 -18.58 -17.93
C MET A 1 -13.08 -18.03 -16.61
N SER A 2 -12.64 -18.92 -15.72
CA SER A 2 -12.35 -18.61 -14.31
C SER A 2 -11.03 -17.84 -14.17
N GLN A 3 -11.10 -16.65 -13.61
CA GLN A 3 -9.95 -15.89 -13.12
C GLN A 3 -9.74 -16.29 -11.64
N ALA A 4 -9.19 -17.48 -11.41
CA ALA A 4 -8.91 -18.00 -10.08
C ALA A 4 -7.39 -17.98 -9.83
N GLY A 5 -6.98 -17.28 -8.77
CA GLY A 5 -5.77 -17.58 -8.00
C GLY A 5 -4.43 -17.17 -8.60
N ARG A 6 -4.03 -15.90 -8.41
CA ARG A 6 -2.60 -15.55 -8.21
C ARG A 6 -2.28 -15.25 -6.74
N ALA A 7 -3.11 -15.75 -5.81
CA ALA A 7 -2.86 -15.62 -4.39
C ALA A 7 -2.07 -16.83 -3.89
N ASN A 8 -0.74 -16.67 -3.69
CA ASN A 8 0.15 -17.46 -2.80
C ASN A 8 1.56 -17.77 -3.33
N GLU A 9 2.14 -17.00 -4.25
CA GLU A 9 3.61 -17.00 -4.27
C GLU A 9 4.11 -16.11 -3.11
N PRO A 10 4.90 -16.65 -2.16
CA PRO A 10 5.44 -15.83 -1.10
C PRO A 10 6.30 -14.75 -1.74
N LEU A 11 5.93 -13.49 -1.53
CA LEU A 11 6.68 -12.35 -2.00
C LEU A 11 8.11 -12.49 -1.50
N ARG A 12 9.04 -12.78 -2.42
CA ARG A 12 10.45 -12.97 -2.10
C ARG A 12 11.07 -11.59 -1.98
N PHE A 13 11.32 -11.16 -0.75
CA PHE A 13 12.07 -9.94 -0.48
C PHE A 13 13.52 -10.27 -0.16
N VAL A 14 14.42 -9.33 -0.47
CA VAL A 14 15.80 -9.34 0.01
C VAL A 14 15.98 -8.11 0.87
N ILE A 15 16.56 -8.28 2.06
CA ILE A 15 17.01 -7.19 2.92
C ILE A 15 18.52 -7.19 2.85
N THR A 16 19.13 -6.06 2.49
CA THR A 16 20.59 -5.92 2.49
C THR A 16 21.12 -5.84 3.93
N PRO A 17 22.42 -6.06 4.16
CA PRO A 17 23.03 -5.85 5.48
C PRO A 17 22.81 -4.42 6.02
N ASP A 18 22.62 -3.46 5.12
CA ASP A 18 22.35 -2.05 5.43
C ASP A 18 20.85 -1.76 5.69
N GLY A 19 20.00 -2.79 5.64
CA GLY A 19 18.57 -2.70 5.94
C GLY A 19 17.68 -2.32 4.75
N GLU A 20 18.22 -2.27 3.52
CA GLU A 20 17.44 -1.89 2.35
C GLU A 20 16.58 -3.05 1.82
N LEU A 21 15.30 -2.78 1.54
CA LEU A 21 14.33 -3.76 1.05
C LEU A 21 14.28 -3.78 -0.49
N PHE A 22 14.37 -4.97 -1.09
CA PHE A 22 14.26 -5.20 -2.53
C PHE A 22 13.23 -6.29 -2.86
N GLY A 23 12.43 -6.09 -3.90
CA GLY A 23 11.48 -7.10 -4.40
C GLY A 23 12.14 -7.98 -5.45
N ARG A 24 12.18 -9.30 -5.24
CA ARG A 24 12.75 -10.22 -6.26
C ARG A 24 11.73 -10.56 -7.34
N GLU A 25 12.19 -10.36 -8.57
CA GLU A 25 11.83 -11.10 -9.79
C GLU A 25 10.43 -10.86 -10.38
N SER A 26 9.40 -10.49 -9.61
CA SER A 26 8.08 -10.11 -10.16
C SER A 26 7.85 -8.59 -10.20
N GLU A 27 7.05 -8.13 -11.17
CA GLU A 27 6.61 -6.73 -11.25
C GLU A 27 5.82 -6.33 -10.00
N GLU A 28 4.97 -7.23 -9.52
CA GLU A 28 4.17 -7.06 -8.31
C GLU A 28 5.05 -6.87 -7.05
N GLY A 29 6.11 -7.69 -6.89
CA GLY A 29 7.04 -7.55 -5.79
C GLY A 29 7.85 -6.25 -5.85
N ARG A 30 8.26 -5.81 -7.04
CA ARG A 30 8.95 -4.53 -7.24
C ARG A 30 8.05 -3.35 -6.92
N GLU A 31 6.81 -3.37 -7.38
CA GLU A 31 5.85 -2.30 -7.13
C GLU A 31 5.47 -2.21 -5.64
N LEU A 32 5.30 -3.35 -4.97
CA LEU A 32 5.07 -3.37 -3.53
C LEU A 32 6.23 -2.75 -2.76
N VAL A 33 7.48 -3.13 -3.07
CA VAL A 33 8.66 -2.55 -2.42
C VAL A 33 8.79 -1.05 -2.70
N ARG A 34 8.50 -0.60 -3.94
CA ARG A 34 8.47 0.82 -4.27
C ARG A 34 7.46 1.59 -3.40
N ARG A 35 6.27 1.03 -3.19
CA ARG A 35 5.24 1.64 -2.31
C ARG A 35 5.67 1.68 -0.85
N ILE A 36 6.31 0.61 -0.37
CA ILE A 36 6.84 0.54 1.01
C ILE A 36 7.90 1.61 1.21
N HIS A 37 8.87 1.75 0.29
CA HIS A 37 9.88 2.81 0.34
C HIS A 37 9.25 4.20 0.35
N ALA A 38 8.28 4.47 -0.53
CA ALA A 38 7.58 5.75 -0.55
C ALA A 38 6.88 6.06 0.79
N CYS A 39 6.25 5.06 1.41
CA CYS A 39 5.63 5.19 2.73
C CYS A 39 6.67 5.44 3.82
N PHE A 40 7.77 4.68 3.83
CA PHE A 40 8.86 4.82 4.78
C PHE A 40 9.48 6.23 4.74
N PHE A 41 9.79 6.74 3.53
CA PHE A 41 10.30 8.10 3.36
C PHE A 41 9.28 9.17 3.78
N ALA A 42 7.99 8.98 3.48
CA ALA A 42 6.95 9.92 3.91
C ALA A 42 6.75 9.94 5.44
N CYS A 43 7.12 8.86 6.12
CA CYS A 43 7.02 8.72 7.58
C CYS A 43 8.36 9.02 8.29
N GLU A 44 9.30 9.72 7.64
CA GLU A 44 10.56 10.12 8.28
C GLU A 44 10.29 10.90 9.58
N GLY A 45 10.89 10.45 10.69
CA GLY A 45 10.68 11.03 12.03
C GLY A 45 9.54 10.40 12.84
N ILE A 46 8.80 9.44 12.26
CA ILE A 46 7.74 8.70 12.94
C ILE A 46 8.29 7.34 13.37
N THR A 47 8.01 6.95 14.62
CA THR A 47 8.44 5.63 15.11
C THR A 47 7.62 4.50 14.48
N THR A 48 8.18 3.29 14.39
CA THR A 48 7.44 2.11 13.92
C THR A 48 6.17 1.87 14.74
N ASP A 49 6.24 2.07 16.06
CA ASP A 49 5.08 1.92 16.95
C ASP A 49 3.97 2.92 16.62
N GLU A 50 4.31 4.17 16.33
CA GLU A 50 3.36 5.23 15.98
C GLU A 50 2.76 4.99 14.58
N LEU A 51 3.57 4.49 13.65
CA LEU A 51 3.12 4.09 12.31
C LEU A 51 2.13 2.93 12.37
N GLU A 52 2.45 1.86 13.11
CA GLU A 52 1.65 0.64 13.18
C GLU A 52 0.37 0.81 14.02
N ARG A 53 0.44 1.57 15.12
CA ARG A 53 -0.67 1.64 16.09
C ARG A 53 -1.54 2.88 15.93
N GLY A 54 -1.01 3.98 15.40
CA GLY A 54 -1.74 5.24 15.25
C GLY A 54 -2.09 5.53 13.79
N ILE A 55 -1.07 5.70 12.95
CA ILE A 55 -1.24 6.32 11.64
C ILE A 55 -1.98 5.42 10.66
N VAL A 56 -1.60 4.15 10.53
CA VAL A 56 -2.27 3.24 9.58
C VAL A 56 -3.75 3.05 9.95
N ALA A 57 -4.07 2.97 11.23
CA ALA A 57 -5.44 2.84 11.71
C ALA A 57 -6.27 4.10 11.41
N ASP A 58 -5.71 5.28 11.70
CA ASP A 58 -6.36 6.56 11.43
C ASP A 58 -6.55 6.80 9.93
N MET A 59 -5.54 6.49 9.11
CA MET A 59 -5.64 6.58 7.65
C MET A 59 -6.77 5.70 7.10
N ARG A 60 -6.87 4.45 7.57
CA ARG A 60 -7.95 3.53 7.16
C ARG A 60 -9.31 4.07 7.56
N ARG A 61 -9.46 4.54 8.80
CA ARG A 61 -10.69 5.14 9.28
C ARG A 61 -11.10 6.35 8.44
N VAL A 62 -10.19 7.27 8.18
CA VAL A 62 -10.46 8.45 7.34
C VAL A 62 -10.85 8.02 5.93
N ILE A 63 -10.15 7.06 5.33
CA ILE A 63 -10.50 6.51 4.01
C ILE A 63 -11.91 5.93 3.99
N GLU A 64 -12.27 5.13 4.99
CA GLU A 64 -13.62 4.55 5.13
C GLU A 64 -14.69 5.65 5.27
N GLU A 65 -14.41 6.71 6.03
CA GLU A 65 -15.30 7.87 6.18
C GLU A 65 -15.45 8.66 4.86
N VAL A 66 -14.37 8.81 4.07
CA VAL A 66 -14.41 9.59 2.82
C VAL A 66 -14.85 8.78 1.59
N GLN A 67 -14.70 7.46 1.62
CA GLN A 67 -14.99 6.57 0.50
C GLN A 67 -16.37 6.80 -0.14
N PRO A 68 -17.47 6.94 0.64
CA PRO A 68 -18.79 7.17 0.05
C PRO A 68 -18.87 8.46 -0.78
N PHE A 69 -18.22 9.52 -0.30
CA PHE A 69 -18.20 10.82 -0.99
C PHE A 69 -17.35 10.80 -2.27
N LEU A 70 -16.32 9.96 -2.31
CA LEU A 70 -15.49 9.79 -3.52
C LEU A 70 -16.21 8.98 -4.60
N HIS A 71 -17.03 7.99 -4.22
CA HIS A 71 -17.84 7.23 -5.18
C HIS A 71 -18.93 8.09 -5.86
N ASP A 72 -19.50 9.05 -5.14
CA ASP A 72 -20.47 9.99 -5.72
C ASP A 72 -19.83 10.93 -6.76
N ARG A 73 -18.54 11.27 -6.62
CA ARG A 73 -17.84 12.12 -7.61
C ARG A 73 -17.56 11.39 -8.92
N VAL A 74 -17.32 10.07 -8.88
CA VAL A 74 -17.07 9.27 -10.08
C VAL A 74 -18.35 9.12 -10.91
N LYS A 75 -19.51 8.89 -10.28
CA LYS A 75 -20.80 8.78 -11.00
C LYS A 75 -21.29 10.09 -11.59
N THR A 76 -20.90 11.22 -11.01
CA THR A 76 -21.31 12.54 -11.51
C THR A 76 -20.42 13.05 -12.64
N SER A 77 -19.21 12.51 -12.80
CA SER A 77 -18.27 12.93 -13.86
C SER A 77 -18.52 12.27 -15.23
N ASP A 78 -19.22 11.14 -15.28
CA ASP A 78 -19.61 10.47 -16.55
C ASP A 78 -20.95 10.98 -17.11
N ALA A 79 -21.57 11.97 -16.46
CA ALA A 79 -22.86 12.56 -16.86
C ALA A 79 -22.74 13.99 -17.42
N ALA A 80 -21.51 14.46 -17.70
CA ALA A 80 -21.22 15.79 -18.26
C ALA A 80 -20.61 15.71 -19.66
#